data_AF-A0A1Q7FDT1-F1
#
_entry.id   AF-A0A1Q7FDT1-F1
#
_cell.length_a   1.000
_cell.length_b   1.000
_cell.length_c   1.000
_cell.angle_alpha   90.00
_cell.angle_beta   90.00
_cell.angle_gamma   90.00
#
_symmetry.space_group_name_H-M   'P 1'
#
loop_
_entity.id
_entity.type
_entity.pdbx_description
1 polymer ?
#
loop_
_entity_poly.entity_id
_entity_poly.type
_entity_poly.pdbx_seq_one_letter_code
_entity_poly.pdbx_strand_id
1 'polypeptide(L)'
;MTDWDLLTPGIGLTSIGIVGVGISLAGIAKTFIDGMHAVSLLTMLIGMIFLASGLFKDGFPSTGRAKSATFITLGFLVTFGFAAAVTVSGQVPSIYAYIGIMLIISIPATVLAVASYRQVPYLKALAVIFVSAAVVGGTTFYAFGLVTPKPAPPQEEAKAPAVQAAPANVINATILAGASAQNNPDYDPDPLTVKKGDGVQWTNKDNAVHSVTSRQKDLFDSSAISPGSTWLLNTAKLDVGDYEYYCIFHSWMTGMLKVTEGSAASSGGSNATVSQGSSNQSSAGNQSASVNQTSGAPNANGGAAKLTTVSIAVGASVPSNGEFFNPQSVETTVGSMVTWKNNDNSPHTVTSGVVEKNTPKADGKFNSGIMQQGDTFPFVFDAAGEYPYYCMIHPYMTGKVTVK
;
A
#
# COMPACT_ATOMS: atom_id res chain seq x y z
N MET A 1 -2.24 9.87 50.72
CA MET A 1 -1.39 9.58 49.56
C MET A 1 -1.00 10.92 48.97
N THR A 2 0.30 11.21 48.87
CA THR A 2 0.79 12.51 48.38
C THR A 2 0.66 12.60 46.85
N ASP A 3 0.65 13.80 46.29
CA ASP A 3 0.71 14.01 44.82
C ASP A 3 1.86 13.19 44.19
N TRP A 4 2.97 13.07 44.93
CA TRP A 4 4.16 12.34 44.50
C TRP A 4 3.93 10.83 44.40
N ASP A 5 3.20 10.23 45.34
CA ASP A 5 2.92 8.78 45.35
C ASP A 5 2.04 8.36 44.17
N LEU A 6 1.24 9.29 43.64
CA LEU A 6 0.36 9.07 42.49
C LEU A 6 1.05 9.37 41.15
N LEU A 7 1.93 10.37 41.12
CA LEU A 7 2.64 10.78 39.91
C LEU A 7 3.84 9.89 39.59
N THR A 8 4.54 9.38 40.60
CA THR A 8 5.81 8.66 40.40
C THR A 8 5.71 7.43 39.50
N PRO A 9 4.69 6.55 39.60
CA PRO A 9 4.56 5.41 38.70
C PRO A 9 4.28 5.87 37.27
N GLY A 10 3.44 6.90 37.11
CA GLY A 10 3.08 7.47 35.80
C GLY A 10 4.25 8.13 35.10
N ILE A 11 5.03 8.95 35.82
CA ILE A 11 6.25 9.59 35.31
C ILE A 11 7.27 8.53 34.88
N GLY A 12 7.55 7.55 35.73
CA GLY A 12 8.52 6.50 35.42
C GLY A 12 8.15 5.68 34.19
N LEU A 13 6.92 5.19 34.12
CA LEU A 13 6.43 4.40 32.98
C LEU A 13 6.37 5.23 31.69
N THR A 14 5.93 6.49 31.76
CA THR A 14 5.90 7.37 30.60
C THR A 14 7.31 7.61 30.06
N SER A 15 8.28 7.91 30.93
CA SER A 15 9.66 8.13 30.52
C SER A 15 10.32 6.88 29.93
N ILE A 16 10.08 5.70 30.53
CA ILE A 16 10.58 4.42 29.97
C ILE A 16 9.95 4.15 28.60
N GLY A 17 8.64 4.39 28.46
CA GLY A 17 7.93 4.24 27.19
C GLY A 17 8.48 5.16 26.10
N ILE A 18 8.71 6.44 26.38
CA ILE A 18 9.29 7.41 25.42
C ILE A 18 10.68 6.94 24.95
N VAL A 19 11.54 6.54 25.89
CA VAL A 19 12.89 6.06 25.55
C VAL A 19 12.83 4.79 24.72
N GLY A 20 11.95 3.85 25.09
CA GLY A 20 11.72 2.62 24.32
C GLY A 20 11.25 2.89 22.90
N VAL A 21 10.29 3.80 22.71
CA VAL A 21 9.84 4.24 21.38
C VAL A 21 10.97 4.91 20.60
N GLY A 22 11.77 5.77 21.25
CA GLY A 22 12.91 6.45 20.62
C GLY A 22 14.00 5.50 20.14
N ILE A 23 14.41 4.55 20.99
CA ILE A 23 15.39 3.51 20.62
C ILE A 23 14.85 2.65 19.48
N SER A 24 13.57 2.33 19.53
CA SER A 24 12.93 1.50 18.52
C SER A 24 12.86 2.21 17.16
N LEU A 25 12.52 3.50 17.14
CA LEU A 25 12.55 4.33 15.93
C LEU A 25 13.97 4.59 15.41
N ALA A 26 15.00 4.52 16.26
CA ALA A 26 16.39 4.70 15.86
C ALA A 26 17.00 3.45 15.18
N GLY A 27 16.29 2.33 15.11
CA GLY A 27 16.71 1.14 14.35
C GLY A 27 17.91 0.38 14.94
N ILE A 28 18.22 0.58 16.23
CA ILE A 28 19.48 0.12 16.84
C ILE A 28 19.51 -1.42 17.08
N ALA A 29 18.40 -2.18 16.92
CA ALA A 29 18.40 -3.65 17.06
C ALA A 29 17.22 -4.38 16.35
N LYS A 30 17.38 -4.77 15.07
CA LYS A 30 16.30 -5.21 14.16
C LYS A 30 15.40 -6.38 14.61
N THR A 31 15.85 -7.32 15.44
CA THR A 31 15.06 -8.49 15.89
C THR A 31 14.28 -8.28 17.18
N PHE A 32 14.55 -7.20 17.91
CA PHE A 32 13.88 -6.85 19.17
C PHE A 32 12.76 -5.82 18.94
N ILE A 33 12.72 -5.19 17.77
CA ILE A 33 11.94 -3.97 17.42
C ILE A 33 10.43 -4.22 17.36
N ASP A 34 9.95 -5.31 16.75
CA ASP A 34 8.51 -5.53 16.57
C ASP A 34 7.76 -5.75 17.89
N GLY A 35 8.39 -6.45 18.85
CA GLY A 35 7.87 -6.60 20.21
C GLY A 35 8.09 -5.37 21.08
N MET A 36 9.25 -4.71 20.97
CA MET A 36 9.61 -3.55 21.78
C MET A 36 8.77 -2.32 21.45
N HIS A 37 8.34 -2.13 20.20
CA HIS A 37 7.42 -1.05 19.84
C HIS A 37 6.09 -1.15 20.59
N ALA A 38 5.43 -2.30 20.52
CA ALA A 38 4.13 -2.52 21.15
C ALA A 38 4.22 -2.41 22.67
N VAL A 39 5.26 -3.00 23.28
CA VAL A 39 5.48 -2.95 24.72
C VAL A 39 5.85 -1.53 25.18
N SER A 40 6.65 -0.78 24.43
CA SER A 40 7.03 0.60 24.77
C SER A 40 5.85 1.55 24.64
N LEU A 41 5.02 1.39 23.61
CA LEU A 41 3.78 2.16 23.45
C LEU A 41 2.77 1.84 24.55
N LEU A 42 2.61 0.57 24.90
CA LEU A 42 1.74 0.15 26.01
C LEU A 42 2.26 0.70 27.36
N THR A 43 3.57 0.64 27.59
CA THR A 43 4.21 1.18 28.79
C THR A 43 4.04 2.70 28.88
N MET A 44 4.22 3.40 27.76
CA MET A 44 3.96 4.84 27.64
C MET A 44 2.49 5.16 27.92
N LEU A 45 1.55 4.40 27.35
CA LEU A 45 0.11 4.59 27.54
C LEU A 45 -0.30 4.40 29.00
N ILE A 46 0.13 3.30 29.63
CA ILE A 46 -0.14 3.03 31.05
C ILE A 46 0.48 4.14 31.91
N GLY A 47 1.70 4.58 31.59
CA GLY A 47 2.34 5.71 32.23
C GLY A 47 1.52 6.99 32.13
N MET A 48 0.98 7.32 30.95
CA MET A 48 0.16 8.50 30.73
C MET A 48 -1.17 8.44 31.49
N ILE A 49 -1.78 7.25 31.65
CA ILE A 49 -2.99 7.07 32.45
C ILE A 49 -2.72 7.40 33.92
N PHE A 50 -1.65 6.85 34.50
CA PHE A 50 -1.27 7.15 35.88
C PHE A 50 -0.84 8.62 36.04
N LEU A 51 -0.08 9.15 35.08
CA LEU A 51 0.33 10.55 35.07
C LEU A 51 -0.87 11.49 35.05
N ALA A 52 -1.86 11.24 34.19
CA ALA A 52 -3.10 12.02 34.13
C ALA A 52 -3.89 11.91 35.45
N SER A 53 -4.01 10.71 36.02
CA SER A 53 -4.70 10.52 37.29
C SER A 53 -4.04 11.30 38.44
N GLY A 54 -2.71 11.32 38.49
CA GLY A 54 -1.95 12.08 39.49
C GLY A 54 -1.97 13.60 39.24
N LEU A 55 -2.06 14.02 37.98
CA LEU A 55 -2.09 15.44 37.59
C LEU A 55 -3.42 16.12 37.94
N PHE A 56 -4.51 15.36 37.99
CA PHE A 56 -5.86 15.88 38.15
C PHE A 56 -6.58 15.46 39.42
N LYS A 57 -5.99 14.59 40.28
CA LYS A 57 -6.67 14.08 41.49
C LYS A 57 -7.15 15.21 42.43
N ASP A 58 -6.28 16.19 42.70
CA ASP A 58 -6.55 17.31 43.61
C ASP A 58 -6.20 18.68 42.97
N GLY A 59 -6.08 18.72 41.63
CA GLY A 59 -5.55 19.86 40.87
C GLY A 59 -4.05 19.76 40.59
N PHE A 60 -3.47 20.83 40.04
CA PHE A 60 -2.08 20.83 39.59
C PHE A 60 -1.12 20.52 40.78
N PRO A 61 -0.04 19.73 40.58
CA PRO A 61 0.82 19.27 41.66
C PRO A 61 1.28 20.42 42.56
N SER A 62 1.18 20.25 43.87
CA SER A 62 1.40 21.33 44.84
C SER A 62 2.88 21.45 45.25
N THR A 63 3.57 20.32 45.38
CA THR A 63 4.97 20.24 45.82
C THR A 63 5.95 20.62 44.72
N GLY A 64 7.08 21.24 45.09
CA GLY A 64 8.12 21.64 44.12
C GLY A 64 8.68 20.46 43.32
N ARG A 65 8.91 19.32 43.97
CA ARG A 65 9.40 18.10 43.31
C ARG A 65 8.41 17.55 42.27
N ALA A 66 7.13 17.48 42.63
CA ALA A 66 6.10 17.02 41.71
C ALA A 66 5.92 17.96 40.52
N LYS A 67 5.94 19.28 40.73
CA LYS A 67 5.89 20.28 39.65
C LYS A 67 7.04 20.09 38.67
N SER A 68 8.28 20.06 39.16
CA SER A 68 9.46 19.92 38.33
C SER A 68 9.43 18.62 37.53
N ALA A 69 9.11 17.49 38.16
CA ALA A 69 9.05 16.20 37.48
C ALA A 69 7.97 16.18 36.38
N THR A 70 6.77 16.69 36.67
CA THR A 70 5.70 16.81 35.68
C THR A 70 6.10 17.68 34.49
N PHE A 71 6.69 18.86 34.71
CA PHE A 71 7.11 19.74 33.61
C PHE A 71 8.20 19.12 32.74
N ILE A 72 9.15 18.42 33.36
CA ILE A 72 10.21 17.70 32.64
C ILE A 72 9.58 16.60 31.76
N THR A 73 8.70 15.76 32.31
CA THR A 73 8.04 14.68 31.56
C THR A 73 7.18 15.21 30.41
N LEU A 74 6.39 16.27 30.63
CA LEU A 74 5.60 16.91 29.58
C LEU A 74 6.49 17.56 28.51
N GLY A 75 7.61 18.19 28.91
CA GLY A 75 8.59 18.76 27.99
C GLY A 75 9.21 17.70 27.09
N PHE A 76 9.53 16.52 27.64
CA PHE A 76 10.01 15.37 26.85
C PHE A 76 8.93 14.85 25.90
N LEU A 77 7.68 14.71 26.34
CA LEU A 77 6.56 14.28 25.50
C LEU A 77 6.35 15.21 24.30
N VAL A 78 6.35 16.52 24.53
CA VAL A 78 6.16 17.52 23.47
C VAL A 78 7.33 17.51 22.51
N THR A 79 8.56 17.52 23.03
CA THR A 79 9.77 17.51 22.18
C THR A 79 9.85 16.26 21.33
N PHE A 80 9.60 15.09 21.94
CA PHE A 80 9.62 13.82 21.23
C PHE A 80 8.47 13.70 20.22
N GLY A 81 7.26 14.12 20.60
CA GLY A 81 6.10 14.14 19.71
C GLY A 81 6.31 15.05 18.50
N PHE A 82 6.94 16.22 18.71
CA PHE A 82 7.30 17.12 17.61
C PHE A 82 8.39 16.55 16.71
N ALA A 83 9.45 15.97 17.28
CA ALA A 83 10.49 15.30 16.50
C ALA A 83 9.92 14.15 15.67
N ALA A 84 9.08 13.30 16.26
CA ALA A 84 8.39 12.22 15.56
C ALA A 84 7.49 12.74 14.43
N ALA A 85 6.72 13.79 14.69
CA ALA A 85 5.89 14.46 13.68
C ALA A 85 6.70 14.96 12.48
N VAL A 86 7.86 15.58 12.72
CA VAL A 86 8.76 16.06 11.65
C VAL A 86 9.36 14.89 10.86
N THR A 87 9.69 13.77 11.52
CA THR A 87 10.20 12.60 10.79
C THR A 87 9.13 11.92 9.93
N VAL A 88 7.88 11.88 10.39
CA VAL A 88 6.76 11.23 9.68
C VAL A 88 6.16 12.13 8.59
N SER A 89 6.34 13.45 8.68
CA SER A 89 5.74 14.38 7.71
C SER A 89 6.28 14.27 6.30
N GLY A 90 7.47 13.69 6.11
CA GLY A 90 8.00 13.33 4.79
C GLY A 90 7.26 12.16 4.12
N GLN A 91 6.51 11.36 4.89
CA GLN A 91 5.83 10.15 4.42
C GLN A 91 4.31 10.32 4.37
N VAL A 92 3.75 11.12 5.28
CA VAL A 92 2.29 11.30 5.41
C VAL A 92 1.96 12.79 5.39
N PRO A 93 1.65 13.38 4.21
CA PRO A 93 1.35 14.80 4.08
C PRO A 93 0.17 15.29 4.94
N SER A 94 -0.76 14.38 5.27
CA SER A 94 -1.90 14.67 6.15
C SER A 94 -1.53 14.84 7.64
N ILE A 95 -0.29 14.58 8.04
CA ILE A 95 0.13 14.73 9.45
C ILE A 95 0.02 16.19 9.92
N TYR A 96 0.27 17.17 9.04
CA TYR A 96 0.16 18.59 9.40
C TYR A 96 -1.29 19.01 9.67
N ALA A 97 -2.24 18.44 8.92
CA ALA A 97 -3.67 18.62 9.17
C ALA A 97 -4.05 18.08 10.55
N TYR A 98 -3.60 16.87 10.88
CA TYR A 98 -3.83 16.25 12.17
C TYR A 98 -3.22 17.06 13.34
N ILE A 99 -1.97 17.50 13.20
CA ILE A 99 -1.29 18.34 14.21
C ILE A 99 -2.03 19.67 14.39
N GLY A 100 -2.44 20.31 13.30
CA GLY A 100 -3.21 21.55 13.34
C GLY A 100 -4.52 21.40 14.12
N ILE A 101 -5.29 20.34 13.84
CA ILE A 101 -6.52 20.02 14.56
C ILE A 101 -6.24 19.77 16.05
N MET A 102 -5.21 18.98 16.36
CA MET A 102 -4.85 18.68 17.75
C MET A 102 -4.43 19.92 18.53
N LEU A 103 -3.74 20.88 17.93
CA LEU A 103 -3.39 22.15 18.57
C LEU A 103 -4.62 23.05 18.78
N ILE A 104 -5.54 23.10 17.82
CA ILE A 104 -6.80 23.85 17.91
C ILE A 104 -7.67 23.32 19.06
N ILE A 105 -7.61 22.03 19.39
CA ILE A 105 -8.38 21.44 20.50
C ILE A 105 -7.62 21.56 21.83
N SER A 106 -6.33 21.21 21.84
CA SER A 106 -5.56 21.07 23.08
C SER A 106 -5.17 22.40 23.74
N ILE A 107 -4.85 23.44 22.96
CA ILE A 107 -4.46 24.75 23.52
C ILE A 107 -5.66 25.38 24.27
N PRO A 108 -6.86 25.50 23.67
CA PRO A 108 -8.04 26.00 24.38
C PRO A 108 -8.39 25.17 25.61
N ALA A 109 -8.36 23.84 25.51
CA ALA A 109 -8.65 22.95 26.64
C ALA A 109 -7.70 23.20 27.81
N THR A 110 -6.40 23.39 27.53
CA THR A 110 -5.38 23.68 28.54
C THR A 110 -5.62 25.04 29.21
N VAL A 111 -5.92 26.09 28.41
CA VAL A 111 -6.20 27.42 28.95
C VAL A 111 -7.45 27.39 29.85
N LEU A 112 -8.50 26.70 29.43
CA LEU A 112 -9.74 26.58 30.21
C LEU A 112 -9.55 25.77 31.50
N ALA A 113 -8.77 24.68 31.44
CA ALA A 113 -8.43 23.91 32.63
C ALA A 113 -7.66 24.75 33.66
N VAL A 114 -6.65 25.51 33.22
CA VAL A 114 -5.86 26.39 34.10
C VAL A 114 -6.70 27.55 34.64
N ALA A 115 -7.52 28.17 33.79
CA ALA A 115 -8.42 29.25 34.17
C ALA A 115 -9.45 28.78 35.21
N SER A 116 -10.02 27.59 35.01
CA SER A 116 -10.97 26.97 35.94
C SER A 116 -10.32 26.74 37.31
N TYR A 117 -9.10 26.20 37.32
CA TYR A 117 -8.35 25.95 38.54
C TYR A 117 -7.99 27.24 39.29
N ARG A 118 -7.59 28.29 38.57
CA ARG A 118 -7.24 29.60 39.18
C ARG A 118 -8.45 30.45 39.55
N GLN A 119 -9.68 29.94 39.37
CA GLN A 119 -10.93 30.65 39.63
C GLN A 119 -10.97 32.05 39.00
N VAL A 120 -10.48 32.20 37.76
CA VAL A 120 -10.47 33.52 37.12
C VAL A 120 -11.90 34.03 36.93
N PRO A 121 -12.17 35.32 37.21
CA PRO A 121 -13.53 35.86 37.21
C PRO A 121 -14.18 35.82 35.82
N TYR A 122 -13.38 35.75 34.76
CA TYR A 122 -13.83 35.74 33.36
C TYR A 122 -13.91 34.34 32.73
N LEU A 123 -13.87 33.26 33.52
CA LEU A 123 -13.84 31.88 33.01
C LEU A 123 -14.96 31.58 31.99
N LYS A 124 -16.19 32.03 32.28
CA LYS A 124 -17.34 31.83 31.37
C LYS A 124 -17.14 32.53 30.03
N ALA A 125 -16.61 33.76 30.04
CA ALA A 125 -16.32 34.50 28.82
C ALA A 125 -15.18 33.86 28.01
N LEU A 126 -14.11 33.41 28.69
CA LEU A 126 -13.03 32.66 28.04
C LEU A 126 -13.52 31.36 27.41
N ALA A 127 -14.37 30.59 28.11
CA ALA A 127 -14.94 29.34 27.60
C ALA A 127 -15.75 29.58 26.31
N VAL A 128 -16.60 30.60 26.29
CA VAL A 128 -17.38 30.96 25.10
C VAL A 128 -16.45 31.35 23.94
N ILE A 129 -15.42 32.17 24.18
CA ILE A 129 -14.47 32.59 23.13
C ILE A 129 -13.75 31.38 22.53
N PHE A 130 -13.24 30.48 23.38
CA PHE A 130 -12.48 29.32 22.93
C PHE A 130 -13.34 28.29 22.19
N VAL A 131 -14.56 28.03 22.66
CA VAL A 131 -15.50 27.15 21.94
C VAL A 131 -15.89 27.77 20.61
N SER A 132 -16.17 29.08 20.57
CA SER A 132 -16.49 29.79 19.32
C SER A 132 -15.32 29.74 18.33
N ALA A 133 -14.10 29.98 18.81
CA ALA A 133 -12.89 29.93 17.99
C ALA A 133 -12.57 28.51 17.51
N ALA A 134 -12.80 27.47 18.32
CA ALA A 134 -12.61 26.09 17.90
C ALA A 134 -13.64 25.65 16.86
N VAL A 135 -14.91 26.07 16.99
CA VAL A 135 -15.95 25.85 15.99
C VAL A 135 -15.58 26.56 14.69
N VAL A 136 -15.26 27.85 14.74
CA VAL A 136 -14.88 28.63 13.55
C VAL A 136 -13.60 28.09 12.90
N GLY A 137 -12.58 27.77 13.70
CA GLY A 137 -11.33 27.19 13.24
C GLY A 137 -11.51 25.82 12.61
N GLY A 138 -12.30 24.95 13.25
CA GLY A 138 -12.66 23.63 12.73
C GLY A 138 -13.49 23.70 11.45
N THR A 139 -14.49 24.60 11.38
CA THR A 139 -15.30 24.80 10.16
C THR A 139 -14.49 25.43 9.04
N THR A 140 -13.58 26.36 9.33
CA THR A 140 -12.69 26.98 8.33
C THR A 140 -11.68 25.94 7.83
N PHE A 141 -11.12 25.13 8.71
CA PHE A 141 -10.24 24.02 8.34
C PHE A 141 -10.98 22.96 7.51
N TYR A 142 -12.23 22.65 7.83
CA TYR A 142 -13.04 21.72 7.03
C TYR A 142 -13.43 22.31 5.67
N ALA A 143 -13.80 23.61 5.62
CA ALA A 143 -14.22 24.29 4.40
C ALA A 143 -13.06 24.65 3.45
N PHE A 144 -11.88 24.99 4.00
CA PHE A 144 -10.73 25.48 3.23
C PHE A 144 -9.50 24.56 3.30
N GLY A 145 -9.36 23.71 4.33
CA GLY A 145 -8.24 22.76 4.49
C GLY A 145 -8.40 21.47 3.68
N LEU A 146 -9.60 21.17 3.16
CA LEU A 146 -9.81 20.17 2.11
C LEU A 146 -9.49 20.70 0.70
N VAL A 147 -9.15 21.99 0.57
CA VAL A 147 -8.57 22.55 -0.66
C VAL A 147 -7.06 22.30 -0.62
N THR A 148 -6.67 21.03 -0.63
CA THR A 148 -5.38 20.70 -1.26
C THR A 148 -5.44 21.28 -2.67
N PRO A 149 -4.40 21.95 -3.20
CA PRO A 149 -4.41 22.35 -4.59
C PRO A 149 -4.79 21.13 -5.41
N LYS A 150 -5.95 21.20 -6.09
CA LYS A 150 -6.36 20.20 -7.06
C LYS A 150 -5.13 19.96 -7.93
N PRO A 151 -4.64 18.71 -8.09
CA PRO A 151 -3.59 18.42 -9.04
C PRO A 151 -3.98 19.12 -10.34
N ALA A 152 -3.07 19.94 -10.87
CA ALA A 152 -3.34 20.70 -12.08
C ALA A 152 -3.99 19.75 -13.10
N PRO A 153 -5.04 20.18 -13.84
CA PRO A 153 -5.58 19.37 -14.92
C PRO A 153 -4.39 18.89 -15.77
N PRO A 154 -4.34 17.61 -16.18
CA PRO A 154 -3.27 17.13 -17.02
C PRO A 154 -3.11 18.11 -18.19
N GLN A 155 -1.97 18.80 -18.24
CA GLN A 155 -1.60 19.51 -19.45
C GLN A 155 -1.34 18.43 -20.49
N GLU A 156 -2.25 18.38 -21.44
CA GLU A 156 -2.11 17.70 -22.71
C GLU A 156 -0.85 18.25 -23.39
N GLU A 157 0.17 17.40 -23.55
CA GLU A 157 0.61 16.91 -24.86
C GLU A 157 2.03 16.31 -24.75
N ALA A 158 2.10 14.97 -24.78
CA ALA A 158 3.31 14.26 -25.17
C ALA A 158 2.89 13.05 -26.00
N LYS A 159 3.20 13.15 -27.29
CA LYS A 159 2.86 12.25 -28.39
C LYS A 159 2.98 10.76 -28.00
N ALA A 160 1.86 10.07 -28.01
CA ALA A 160 1.75 8.64 -27.75
C ALA A 160 2.47 7.80 -28.81
N PRO A 161 3.23 6.76 -28.45
CA PRO A 161 3.50 5.65 -29.34
C PRO A 161 2.31 4.68 -29.31
N ALA A 162 1.78 4.38 -30.51
CA ALA A 162 0.82 3.33 -30.87
C ALA A 162 -0.46 3.18 -30.01
N VAL A 163 -1.53 3.81 -30.49
CA VAL A 163 -2.91 3.68 -30.04
C VAL A 163 -3.34 2.19 -30.07
N GLN A 164 -3.48 1.57 -28.90
CA GLN A 164 -4.47 0.50 -28.74
C GLN A 164 -5.83 1.18 -28.93
N ALA A 165 -6.66 0.66 -29.84
CA ALA A 165 -7.97 1.24 -30.12
C ALA A 165 -8.77 1.39 -28.81
N ALA A 166 -9.23 2.61 -28.53
CA ALA A 166 -10.07 2.88 -27.36
C ALA A 166 -11.34 2.00 -27.45
N PRO A 167 -11.78 1.38 -26.33
CA PRO A 167 -12.96 0.53 -26.34
C PRO A 167 -14.22 1.32 -26.73
N ALA A 168 -15.15 0.65 -27.43
CA ALA A 168 -16.34 1.30 -28.01
C ALA A 168 -17.31 1.83 -26.95
N ASN A 169 -17.47 1.11 -25.83
CA ASN A 169 -18.20 1.55 -24.64
C ASN A 169 -17.36 1.29 -23.39
N VAL A 170 -17.56 2.09 -22.34
CA VAL A 170 -16.90 1.91 -21.04
C VAL A 170 -17.95 1.69 -19.96
N ILE A 171 -17.85 0.58 -19.24
CA ILE A 171 -18.64 0.28 -18.05
C ILE A 171 -17.85 0.69 -16.82
N ASN A 172 -18.50 1.40 -15.89
CA ASN A 172 -17.86 1.85 -14.67
C ASN A 172 -18.03 0.83 -13.54
N ALA A 173 -16.96 0.59 -12.82
CA ALA A 173 -16.91 -0.18 -11.58
C ALA A 173 -16.20 0.62 -10.49
N THR A 174 -16.44 0.26 -9.24
CA THR A 174 -15.95 0.99 -8.06
C THR A 174 -15.30 0.02 -7.10
N ILE A 175 -14.14 0.40 -6.55
CA ILE A 175 -13.63 -0.16 -5.30
C ILE A 175 -14.18 0.70 -4.18
N LEU A 176 -15.01 0.11 -3.32
CA LEU A 176 -15.85 0.82 -2.36
C LEU A 176 -15.04 1.41 -1.20
N ALA A 177 -15.56 2.47 -0.60
CA ALA A 177 -14.96 3.03 0.60
C ALA A 177 -15.03 2.02 1.75
N GLY A 178 -13.89 1.77 2.42
CA GLY A 178 -13.78 0.77 3.48
C GLY A 178 -13.62 -0.67 3.00
N ALA A 179 -13.38 -0.91 1.70
CA ALA A 179 -13.13 -2.24 1.13
C ALA A 179 -11.88 -2.93 1.74
N SER A 180 -10.93 -2.13 2.23
CA SER A 180 -9.76 -2.59 2.99
C SER A 180 -10.08 -3.20 4.36
N ALA A 181 -11.32 -3.18 4.84
CA ALA A 181 -11.72 -3.90 6.04
C ALA A 181 -12.34 -5.26 5.68
N GLN A 182 -11.89 -6.33 6.35
CA GLN A 182 -12.42 -7.66 6.11
C GLN A 182 -13.93 -7.74 6.44
N ASN A 183 -14.69 -8.39 5.56
CA ASN A 183 -16.16 -8.52 5.58
C ASN A 183 -16.95 -7.27 5.12
N ASN A 184 -16.28 -6.18 4.73
CA ASN A 184 -16.97 -5.08 4.06
C ASN A 184 -17.18 -5.40 2.57
N PRO A 185 -18.22 -4.83 1.93
CA PRO A 185 -18.32 -4.82 0.47
C PRO A 185 -17.09 -4.20 -0.17
N ASP A 186 -16.58 -4.81 -1.25
CA ASP A 186 -15.31 -4.48 -1.87
C ASP A 186 -15.44 -3.88 -3.28
N TYR A 187 -15.91 -4.67 -4.25
CA TYR A 187 -16.09 -4.26 -5.64
C TYR A 187 -17.58 -4.09 -5.96
N ASP A 188 -17.93 -3.07 -6.74
CA ASP A 188 -19.31 -2.84 -7.21
C ASP A 188 -19.33 -2.36 -8.68
N PRO A 189 -20.15 -2.96 -9.57
CA PRO A 189 -20.97 -4.14 -9.31
C PRO A 189 -20.14 -5.43 -9.21
N ASP A 190 -20.64 -6.40 -8.44
CA ASP A 190 -20.11 -7.77 -8.39
C ASP A 190 -21.28 -8.79 -8.38
N PRO A 191 -21.45 -9.62 -9.43
CA PRO A 191 -20.63 -9.73 -10.63
C PRO A 191 -20.80 -8.55 -11.58
N LEU A 192 -19.70 -8.13 -12.20
CA LEU A 192 -19.69 -7.17 -13.30
C LEU A 192 -19.83 -7.88 -14.64
N THR A 193 -20.76 -7.44 -15.50
CA THR A 193 -20.95 -8.00 -16.85
C THR A 193 -20.59 -6.98 -17.92
N VAL A 194 -19.79 -7.38 -18.92
CA VAL A 194 -19.32 -6.54 -20.03
C VAL A 194 -19.28 -7.34 -21.33
N LYS A 195 -19.42 -6.68 -22.49
CA LYS A 195 -19.26 -7.34 -23.78
C LYS A 195 -17.80 -7.36 -24.20
N LYS A 196 -17.36 -8.42 -24.87
CA LYS A 196 -16.01 -8.49 -25.46
C LYS A 196 -15.77 -7.29 -26.38
N GLY A 197 -14.69 -6.56 -26.13
CA GLY A 197 -14.32 -5.34 -26.87
C GLY A 197 -14.74 -4.03 -26.20
N ASP A 198 -15.64 -4.08 -25.22
CA ASP A 198 -15.91 -2.93 -24.34
C ASP A 198 -14.80 -2.79 -23.28
N GLY A 199 -14.79 -1.63 -22.63
CA GLY A 199 -13.87 -1.28 -21.57
C GLY A 199 -14.55 -1.37 -20.21
N VAL A 200 -13.77 -1.67 -19.17
CA VAL A 200 -14.21 -1.52 -17.78
C VAL A 200 -13.28 -0.56 -17.06
N GLN A 201 -13.84 0.51 -16.49
CA GLN A 201 -13.09 1.47 -15.70
C GLN A 201 -13.41 1.30 -14.21
N TRP A 202 -12.43 0.85 -13.43
CA TRP A 202 -12.52 0.85 -11.96
C TRP A 202 -12.07 2.19 -11.41
N THR A 203 -12.80 2.72 -10.43
CA THR A 203 -12.42 3.88 -9.63
C THR A 203 -12.17 3.47 -8.20
N ASN A 204 -11.01 3.81 -7.62
CA ASN A 204 -10.75 3.59 -6.21
C ASN A 204 -11.38 4.70 -5.35
N LYS A 205 -12.47 4.40 -4.63
CA LYS A 205 -13.10 5.31 -3.66
C LYS A 205 -12.72 5.02 -2.21
N ASP A 206 -11.88 4.01 -1.98
CA ASP A 206 -11.31 3.77 -0.66
C ASP A 206 -10.14 4.72 -0.38
N ASN A 207 -9.76 4.83 0.89
CA ASN A 207 -8.55 5.56 1.30
C ASN A 207 -7.29 4.69 1.26
N ALA A 208 -7.43 3.39 1.02
CA ALA A 208 -6.34 2.43 0.84
C ALA A 208 -5.99 2.23 -0.64
N VAL A 209 -4.76 1.78 -0.91
CA VAL A 209 -4.33 1.36 -2.25
C VAL A 209 -4.91 -0.02 -2.56
N HIS A 210 -5.40 -0.21 -3.78
CA HIS A 210 -6.06 -1.44 -4.20
C HIS A 210 -5.57 -1.90 -5.59
N SER A 211 -5.99 -3.09 -6.02
CA SER A 211 -5.81 -3.55 -7.39
C SER A 211 -7.04 -4.29 -7.92
N VAL A 212 -7.04 -4.57 -9.22
CA VAL A 212 -7.96 -5.42 -9.95
C VAL A 212 -7.08 -6.37 -10.75
N THR A 213 -6.84 -7.55 -10.19
CA THR A 213 -5.86 -8.50 -10.73
C THR A 213 -6.53 -9.84 -10.96
N SER A 214 -6.42 -10.39 -12.17
CA SER A 214 -7.00 -11.69 -12.51
C SER A 214 -6.40 -12.80 -11.65
N ARG A 215 -7.24 -13.75 -11.21
CA ARG A 215 -6.75 -15.00 -10.61
C ARG A 215 -6.12 -15.94 -11.64
N GLN A 216 -6.48 -15.78 -12.91
CA GLN A 216 -5.87 -16.52 -14.00
C GLN A 216 -4.57 -15.84 -14.40
N LYS A 217 -3.52 -16.64 -14.58
CA LYS A 217 -2.17 -16.14 -14.86
C LYS A 217 -2.15 -15.32 -16.15
N ASP A 218 -1.46 -14.18 -16.13
CA ASP A 218 -1.12 -13.34 -17.27
C ASP A 218 -2.32 -12.76 -18.08
N LEU A 219 -3.53 -12.70 -17.50
CA LEU A 219 -4.69 -12.11 -18.20
C LEU A 219 -4.80 -10.59 -18.06
N PHE A 220 -4.88 -10.10 -16.83
CA PHE A 220 -4.93 -8.66 -16.55
C PHE A 220 -4.50 -8.36 -15.12
N ASP A 221 -3.85 -7.23 -14.94
CA ASP A 221 -3.43 -6.69 -13.64
C ASP A 221 -3.43 -5.17 -13.71
N SER A 222 -4.23 -4.53 -12.86
CA SER A 222 -4.24 -3.07 -12.75
C SER A 222 -2.99 -2.49 -12.12
N SER A 223 -2.17 -3.33 -11.47
CA SER A 223 -1.18 -2.86 -10.50
C SER A 223 -1.85 -2.08 -9.35
N ALA A 224 -1.10 -1.21 -8.67
CA ALA A 224 -1.63 -0.31 -7.66
C ALA A 224 -2.55 0.77 -8.25
N ILE A 225 -3.78 0.84 -7.74
CA ILE A 225 -4.73 1.92 -7.97
C ILE A 225 -4.76 2.75 -6.69
N SER A 226 -4.13 3.93 -6.73
CA SER A 226 -4.13 4.89 -5.61
C SER A 226 -5.55 5.42 -5.30
N PRO A 227 -5.80 5.90 -4.07
CA PRO A 227 -7.07 6.55 -3.72
C PRO A 227 -7.46 7.64 -4.75
N GLY A 228 -8.70 7.59 -5.23
CA GLY A 228 -9.25 8.51 -6.23
C GLY A 228 -8.79 8.27 -7.68
N SER A 229 -7.86 7.36 -7.93
CA SER A 229 -7.40 7.02 -9.28
C SER A 229 -8.32 6.02 -9.96
N THR A 230 -8.18 5.91 -11.29
CA THR A 230 -8.94 4.98 -12.11
C THR A 230 -8.01 4.07 -12.91
N TRP A 231 -8.51 2.89 -13.26
CA TRP A 231 -7.84 1.97 -14.18
C TRP A 231 -8.83 1.41 -15.19
N LEU A 232 -8.45 1.36 -16.47
CA LEU A 232 -9.28 0.91 -17.58
C LEU A 232 -8.75 -0.40 -18.16
N LEU A 233 -9.56 -1.45 -18.11
CA LEU A 233 -9.33 -2.71 -18.84
C LEU A 233 -10.00 -2.66 -20.20
N ASN A 234 -9.27 -2.95 -21.27
CA ASN A 234 -9.87 -3.24 -22.58
C ASN A 234 -10.06 -4.75 -22.74
N THR A 235 -11.31 -5.19 -22.87
CA THR A 235 -11.66 -6.62 -22.93
C THR A 235 -11.50 -7.25 -24.32
N ALA A 236 -11.05 -6.50 -25.34
CA ALA A 236 -10.93 -7.00 -26.71
C ALA A 236 -10.04 -8.26 -26.84
N LYS A 237 -9.04 -8.40 -25.97
CA LYS A 237 -8.12 -9.55 -25.93
C LYS A 237 -8.56 -10.66 -24.98
N LEU A 238 -9.63 -10.45 -24.22
CA LEU A 238 -10.19 -11.49 -23.36
C LEU A 238 -11.14 -12.36 -24.19
N ASP A 239 -11.19 -13.64 -23.85
CA ASP A 239 -12.20 -14.54 -24.39
C ASP A 239 -13.53 -14.35 -23.66
N VAL A 240 -14.58 -14.91 -24.25
CA VAL A 240 -15.89 -14.92 -23.59
C VAL A 240 -15.81 -15.90 -22.42
N GLY A 241 -16.22 -15.46 -21.23
CA GLY A 241 -16.12 -16.27 -20.04
C GLY A 241 -16.18 -15.47 -18.74
N ASP A 242 -16.03 -16.20 -17.65
CA ASP A 242 -16.04 -15.67 -16.29
C ASP A 242 -14.60 -15.59 -15.76
N TYR A 243 -14.22 -14.42 -15.25
CA TYR A 243 -12.90 -14.11 -14.76
C TYR A 243 -12.98 -13.63 -13.32
N GLU A 244 -12.60 -14.52 -12.39
CA GLU A 244 -12.36 -14.12 -11.00
C GLU A 244 -11.15 -13.19 -10.93
N TYR A 245 -11.28 -12.12 -10.17
CA TYR A 245 -10.22 -11.18 -9.87
C TYR A 245 -10.18 -10.87 -8.38
N TYR A 246 -9.06 -10.31 -7.92
CA TYR A 246 -8.82 -10.01 -6.52
C TYR A 246 -7.92 -8.78 -6.35
N CYS A 247 -7.87 -8.28 -5.12
CA CYS A 247 -6.91 -7.24 -4.72
C CYS A 247 -5.61 -7.89 -4.22
N ILE A 248 -4.46 -7.47 -4.75
CA ILE A 248 -3.15 -8.01 -4.33
C ILE A 248 -2.75 -7.57 -2.92
N PHE A 249 -3.31 -6.46 -2.41
CA PHE A 249 -2.98 -5.92 -1.09
C PHE A 249 -3.85 -6.51 0.02
N HIS A 250 -5.06 -6.97 -0.31
CA HIS A 250 -6.07 -7.43 0.65
C HIS A 250 -6.64 -8.77 0.16
N SER A 251 -6.18 -9.86 0.76
CA SER A 251 -6.42 -11.24 0.28
C SER A 251 -7.89 -11.69 0.27
N TRP A 252 -8.76 -11.00 1.01
CA TRP A 252 -10.21 -11.27 1.06
C TRP A 252 -11.01 -10.52 -0.01
N MET A 253 -10.45 -9.51 -0.67
CA MET A 253 -11.18 -8.75 -1.68
C MET A 253 -11.21 -9.52 -2.99
N THR A 254 -12.41 -9.87 -3.47
CA THR A 254 -12.62 -10.68 -4.66
C THR A 254 -13.81 -10.19 -5.46
N GLY A 255 -13.73 -10.24 -6.79
CA GLY A 255 -14.86 -9.96 -7.65
C GLY A 255 -14.88 -10.87 -8.87
N MET A 256 -16.00 -10.82 -9.60
CA MET A 256 -16.23 -11.60 -10.81
C MET A 256 -16.51 -10.69 -12.01
N LEU A 257 -15.72 -10.85 -13.07
CA LEU A 257 -15.93 -10.22 -14.37
C LEU A 257 -16.49 -11.24 -15.37
N LYS A 258 -17.69 -10.99 -15.89
CA LYS A 258 -18.32 -11.80 -16.93
C LYS A 258 -18.19 -11.10 -18.28
N VAL A 259 -17.42 -11.68 -19.18
CA VAL A 259 -17.26 -11.20 -20.56
C VAL A 259 -18.22 -11.97 -21.46
N THR A 260 -19.21 -11.30 -22.04
CA THR A 260 -20.19 -11.89 -22.97
C THR A 260 -19.85 -11.60 -24.42
N GLU A 261 -20.51 -12.26 -25.37
CA GLU A 261 -20.34 -11.93 -26.79
C GLU A 261 -20.70 -10.46 -27.07
N GLY A 262 -19.84 -9.80 -27.87
CA GLY A 262 -20.15 -8.53 -28.48
C GLY A 262 -21.19 -8.74 -29.57
N SER A 263 -22.22 -7.89 -29.63
CA SER A 263 -23.18 -7.96 -30.73
C SER A 263 -22.43 -7.65 -32.03
N ALA A 264 -22.21 -8.68 -32.86
CA ALA A 264 -21.83 -8.45 -34.24
C ALA A 264 -22.87 -7.51 -34.84
N ALA A 265 -22.43 -6.45 -35.51
CA ALA A 265 -23.30 -5.67 -36.36
C ALA A 265 -23.98 -6.65 -37.33
N SER A 266 -25.29 -6.75 -37.23
CA SER A 266 -26.09 -7.71 -37.98
C SER A 266 -26.02 -7.40 -39.47
N SER A 267 -25.40 -8.27 -40.26
CA SER A 267 -25.88 -8.56 -41.61
C SER A 267 -26.76 -9.80 -41.54
N GLY A 268 -28.03 -9.61 -41.93
CA GLY A 268 -29.08 -10.61 -41.81
C GLY A 268 -28.85 -11.85 -42.66
N GLY A 269 -29.45 -12.96 -42.22
CA GLY A 269 -29.49 -14.21 -42.97
C GLY A 269 -30.09 -15.33 -42.14
N SER A 270 -31.41 -15.34 -42.00
CA SER A 270 -32.20 -16.45 -41.48
C SER A 270 -31.89 -17.75 -42.23
N ASN A 271 -31.63 -18.84 -41.52
CA ASN A 271 -32.54 -20.00 -41.58
C ASN A 271 -32.26 -21.02 -40.46
N ALA A 272 -33.30 -21.35 -39.72
CA ALA A 272 -33.36 -22.49 -38.81
C ALA A 272 -33.59 -23.78 -39.62
N THR A 273 -33.03 -24.92 -39.20
CA THR A 273 -33.76 -26.19 -39.09
C THR A 273 -33.04 -27.16 -38.15
N VAL A 274 -33.84 -27.79 -37.30
CA VAL A 274 -33.57 -28.80 -36.28
C VAL A 274 -33.34 -30.19 -36.90
N SER A 275 -32.46 -31.03 -36.33
CA SER A 275 -32.81 -32.44 -35.99
C SER A 275 -31.73 -33.16 -35.16
N GLN A 276 -32.23 -33.84 -34.13
CA GLN A 276 -31.59 -34.88 -33.32
C GLN A 276 -31.37 -36.20 -34.09
N GLY A 277 -30.55 -37.09 -33.50
CA GLY A 277 -30.45 -38.53 -33.79
C GLY A 277 -28.99 -39.02 -33.80
N SER A 278 -28.37 -39.44 -32.70
CA SER A 278 -28.52 -40.71 -31.93
C SER A 278 -27.64 -41.89 -32.44
N SER A 279 -26.95 -42.50 -31.47
CA SER A 279 -26.52 -43.91 -31.33
C SER A 279 -25.19 -44.41 -31.91
N ASN A 280 -24.28 -44.80 -30.99
CA ASN A 280 -23.65 -46.13 -30.78
C ASN A 280 -22.27 -45.95 -30.15
N GLN A 281 -22.07 -46.16 -28.84
CA GLN A 281 -22.02 -47.42 -28.06
C GLN A 281 -20.71 -48.23 -28.23
N SER A 282 -20.16 -48.61 -27.06
CA SER A 282 -19.07 -49.57 -26.75
C SER A 282 -17.65 -49.00 -26.66
N SER A 283 -16.75 -49.45 -25.79
CA SER A 283 -16.77 -50.21 -24.53
C SER A 283 -15.33 -50.25 -24.02
N ALA A 284 -15.16 -50.10 -22.71
CA ALA A 284 -14.07 -50.53 -21.82
C ALA A 284 -12.73 -51.01 -22.41
N GLY A 285 -11.64 -50.42 -21.91
CA GLY A 285 -10.28 -50.96 -22.03
C GLY A 285 -9.28 -50.24 -21.13
N ASN A 286 -9.15 -50.72 -19.90
CA ASN A 286 -8.06 -50.39 -18.99
C ASN A 286 -6.76 -51.00 -19.54
N GLN A 287 -5.71 -50.19 -19.77
CA GLN A 287 -4.33 -50.65 -19.59
C GLN A 287 -3.31 -49.51 -19.56
N SER A 288 -2.54 -49.55 -18.48
CA SER A 288 -1.25 -48.93 -18.25
C SER A 288 -0.29 -49.11 -19.43
N ALA A 289 0.35 -48.03 -19.87
CA ALA A 289 1.53 -48.06 -20.72
C ALA A 289 2.58 -47.09 -20.17
N SER A 290 3.51 -47.68 -19.43
CA SER A 290 4.85 -47.17 -19.14
C SER A 290 5.55 -46.75 -20.44
N VAL A 291 5.95 -45.48 -20.54
CA VAL A 291 6.91 -45.04 -21.56
C VAL A 291 8.22 -44.65 -20.88
N ASN A 292 9.15 -45.58 -21.05
CA ASN A 292 10.60 -45.55 -20.90
C ASN A 292 11.21 -44.17 -21.25
N GLN A 293 11.63 -43.39 -20.23
CA GLN A 293 12.57 -42.29 -20.45
C GLN A 293 13.99 -42.86 -20.49
N THR A 294 14.44 -43.17 -21.69
CA THR A 294 15.85 -43.33 -22.01
C THR A 294 16.58 -42.01 -21.81
N SER A 295 17.50 -42.03 -20.86
CA SER A 295 18.61 -41.12 -20.68
C SER A 295 19.40 -40.93 -21.98
N GLY A 296 19.26 -39.75 -22.58
CA GLY A 296 20.11 -39.26 -23.65
C GLY A 296 20.62 -37.87 -23.27
N ALA A 297 21.80 -37.84 -22.63
CA ALA A 297 22.53 -36.60 -22.41
C ALA A 297 23.12 -36.11 -23.75
N PRO A 298 22.85 -34.86 -24.18
CA PRO A 298 23.70 -34.22 -25.16
C PRO A 298 24.93 -33.69 -24.44
N ASN A 299 26.09 -34.29 -24.74
CA ASN A 299 27.37 -33.68 -24.43
C ASN A 299 27.55 -32.47 -25.35
N ALA A 300 27.32 -31.28 -24.81
CA ALA A 300 27.72 -30.02 -25.40
C ALA A 300 28.61 -29.29 -24.40
N ASN A 301 29.90 -29.28 -24.73
CA ASN A 301 30.93 -28.47 -24.12
C ASN A 301 30.53 -26.98 -24.25
N GLY A 302 29.99 -26.39 -23.20
CA GLY A 302 29.61 -24.97 -23.13
C GLY A 302 29.86 -24.48 -21.70
N GLY A 303 30.71 -23.47 -21.56
CA GLY A 303 31.18 -22.98 -20.26
C GLY A 303 30.03 -22.73 -19.28
N ALA A 304 30.26 -23.06 -18.01
CA ALA A 304 29.29 -22.86 -16.93
C ALA A 304 28.60 -21.51 -17.07
N ALA A 305 27.28 -21.53 -17.33
CA ALA A 305 26.49 -20.32 -17.41
C ALA A 305 26.67 -19.53 -16.11
N LYS A 306 27.22 -18.32 -16.22
CA LYS A 306 27.48 -17.43 -15.09
C LYS A 306 26.13 -17.11 -14.43
N LEU A 307 25.82 -17.78 -13.32
CA LEU A 307 24.62 -17.52 -12.53
C LEU A 307 24.64 -16.06 -12.08
N THR A 308 23.78 -15.25 -12.67
CA THR A 308 23.69 -13.83 -12.38
C THR A 308 22.52 -13.62 -11.42
N THR A 309 22.83 -13.33 -10.17
CA THR A 309 21.83 -13.12 -9.12
C THR A 309 21.79 -11.64 -8.72
N VAL A 310 20.58 -11.09 -8.60
CA VAL A 310 20.29 -9.77 -8.04
C VAL A 310 19.62 -9.95 -6.69
N SER A 311 20.22 -9.41 -5.64
CA SER A 311 19.63 -9.36 -4.31
C SER A 311 18.74 -8.13 -4.19
N ILE A 312 17.52 -8.30 -3.70
CA ILE A 312 16.77 -7.19 -3.09
C ILE A 312 17.32 -7.04 -1.68
N ALA A 313 18.03 -5.94 -1.43
CA ALA A 313 18.82 -5.75 -0.22
C ALA A 313 17.94 -5.62 1.03
N VAL A 314 18.48 -6.01 2.19
CA VAL A 314 17.83 -5.80 3.47
C VAL A 314 17.60 -4.30 3.68
N GLY A 315 16.35 -3.91 3.99
CA GLY A 315 15.95 -2.51 4.14
C GLY A 315 15.63 -1.79 2.82
N ALA A 316 15.57 -2.49 1.68
CA ALA A 316 15.23 -1.89 0.40
C ALA A 316 13.83 -1.24 0.37
N SER A 317 12.91 -1.66 1.25
CA SER A 317 11.62 -0.99 1.44
C SER A 317 11.70 0.40 2.09
N VAL A 318 12.88 0.91 2.47
CA VAL A 318 13.05 2.24 3.04
C VAL A 318 13.69 3.17 1.98
N PRO A 319 13.08 4.31 1.61
CA PRO A 319 13.61 5.19 0.56
C PRO A 319 15.02 5.73 0.81
N SER A 320 15.45 5.83 2.08
CA SER A 320 16.78 6.28 2.45
C SER A 320 17.85 5.18 2.36
N ASN A 321 17.50 3.96 1.96
CA ASN A 321 18.48 2.89 1.81
C ASN A 321 19.42 3.19 0.63
N GLY A 322 20.72 2.95 0.82
CA GLY A 322 21.72 3.17 -0.22
C GLY A 322 21.73 2.08 -1.31
N GLU A 323 21.10 0.94 -1.05
CA GLU A 323 21.07 -0.21 -1.96
C GLU A 323 19.64 -0.76 -2.09
N PHE A 324 19.12 -0.92 -3.31
CA PHE A 324 17.81 -1.53 -3.53
C PHE A 324 17.99 -2.90 -4.18
N PHE A 325 18.06 -2.92 -5.50
CA PHE A 325 18.53 -4.08 -6.26
C PHE A 325 20.06 -4.07 -6.30
N ASN A 326 20.70 -5.15 -5.86
CA ASN A 326 22.16 -5.28 -5.81
C ASN A 326 22.62 -6.55 -6.55
N PRO A 327 23.34 -6.43 -7.68
CA PRO A 327 23.71 -5.18 -8.34
C PRO A 327 22.51 -4.46 -8.97
N GLN A 328 22.55 -3.12 -9.01
CA GLN A 328 21.46 -2.32 -9.58
C GLN A 328 21.40 -2.42 -11.12
N SER A 329 22.56 -2.59 -11.75
CA SER A 329 22.70 -2.78 -13.19
C SER A 329 23.38 -4.13 -13.47
N VAL A 330 22.75 -4.95 -14.29
CA VAL A 330 23.27 -6.24 -14.73
C VAL A 330 23.58 -6.19 -16.21
N GLU A 331 24.75 -6.67 -16.61
CA GLU A 331 25.05 -6.97 -18.02
C GLU A 331 25.08 -8.48 -18.25
N THR A 332 24.41 -8.94 -19.30
CA THR A 332 24.32 -10.36 -19.65
C THR A 332 24.20 -10.55 -21.16
N THR A 333 24.18 -11.78 -21.66
CA THR A 333 24.02 -12.10 -23.08
C THR A 333 22.67 -12.73 -23.37
N VAL A 334 22.20 -12.63 -24.61
CA VAL A 334 20.97 -13.32 -25.06
C VAL A 334 21.00 -14.81 -24.69
N GLY A 335 19.87 -15.31 -24.18
CA GLY A 335 19.70 -16.68 -23.67
C GLY A 335 20.10 -16.86 -22.20
N SER A 336 20.65 -15.83 -21.55
CA SER A 336 21.04 -15.92 -20.13
C SER A 336 19.86 -15.74 -19.18
N MET A 337 19.96 -16.40 -18.04
CA MET A 337 19.03 -16.26 -16.93
C MET A 337 19.57 -15.27 -15.90
N VAL A 338 18.72 -14.34 -15.46
CA VAL A 338 18.95 -13.53 -14.25
C VAL A 338 17.96 -13.99 -13.18
N THR A 339 18.44 -14.17 -11.96
CA THR A 339 17.60 -14.52 -10.81
C THR A 339 17.59 -13.40 -9.80
N TRP A 340 16.41 -12.94 -9.41
CA TRP A 340 16.26 -12.03 -8.28
C TRP A 340 15.95 -12.83 -7.03
N LYS A 341 16.47 -12.39 -5.89
CA LYS A 341 16.14 -12.96 -4.58
C LYS A 341 15.72 -11.85 -3.63
N ASN A 342 14.58 -12.02 -2.98
CA ASN A 342 14.19 -11.11 -1.91
C ASN A 342 14.91 -11.46 -0.61
N ASN A 343 15.97 -10.73 -0.25
CA ASN A 343 16.63 -10.85 1.05
C ASN A 343 16.11 -9.83 2.06
N ASP A 344 15.23 -8.91 1.66
CA ASP A 344 14.55 -8.00 2.56
C ASP A 344 13.46 -8.73 3.36
N ASN A 345 13.06 -8.13 4.48
CA ASN A 345 11.95 -8.63 5.29
C ASN A 345 10.59 -8.16 4.76
N SER A 346 10.59 -7.17 3.87
CA SER A 346 9.39 -6.61 3.24
C SER A 346 9.08 -7.33 1.93
N PRO A 347 7.80 -7.42 1.53
CA PRO A 347 7.43 -7.91 0.21
C PRO A 347 7.94 -6.96 -0.88
N HIS A 348 8.34 -7.52 -2.02
CA HIS A 348 8.83 -6.76 -3.17
C HIS A 348 8.33 -7.35 -4.49
N THR A 349 8.49 -6.62 -5.58
CA THR A 349 8.33 -7.16 -6.94
C THR A 349 9.56 -6.83 -7.79
N VAL A 350 9.68 -7.55 -8.90
CA VAL A 350 10.60 -7.29 -10.00
C VAL A 350 9.75 -7.19 -11.25
N THR A 351 9.43 -5.96 -11.65
CA THR A 351 8.47 -5.66 -12.71
C THR A 351 9.14 -4.83 -13.78
N SER A 352 9.12 -5.31 -15.02
CA SER A 352 9.72 -4.61 -16.14
C SER A 352 8.96 -3.34 -16.49
N GLY A 353 9.69 -2.26 -16.71
CA GLY A 353 9.13 -0.94 -16.98
C GLY A 353 9.98 0.19 -16.43
N VAL A 354 9.44 1.40 -16.54
CA VAL A 354 10.11 2.63 -16.14
C VAL A 354 9.34 3.35 -15.06
N VAL A 355 10.04 4.16 -14.27
CA VAL A 355 9.42 5.07 -13.31
C VAL A 355 9.80 6.48 -13.73
N GLU A 356 8.83 7.24 -14.22
CA GLU A 356 9.03 8.62 -14.67
C GLU A 356 8.27 9.57 -13.73
N LYS A 357 8.96 10.55 -13.14
CA LYS A 357 8.35 11.54 -12.23
C LYS A 357 7.46 10.89 -11.14
N ASN A 358 7.96 9.82 -10.51
CA ASN A 358 7.26 8.99 -9.51
C ASN A 358 6.00 8.26 -10.02
N THR A 359 5.84 8.13 -11.33
CA THR A 359 4.75 7.36 -11.94
C THR A 359 5.33 6.06 -12.53
N PRO A 360 5.07 4.90 -11.91
CA PRO A 360 5.50 3.62 -12.46
C PRO A 360 4.69 3.25 -13.70
N LYS A 361 5.36 2.72 -14.72
CA LYS A 361 4.74 2.24 -15.96
C LYS A 361 5.35 0.92 -16.35
N ALA A 362 4.59 -0.15 -16.16
CA ALA A 362 4.98 -1.48 -16.62
C ALA A 362 4.98 -1.56 -18.15
N ASP A 363 5.94 -2.30 -18.73
CA ASP A 363 6.00 -2.57 -20.17
C ASP A 363 5.55 -4.00 -20.53
N GLY A 364 5.22 -4.82 -19.52
CA GLY A 364 4.62 -6.15 -19.68
C GLY A 364 5.58 -7.27 -20.09
N LYS A 365 6.91 -7.02 -20.09
CA LYS A 365 7.90 -8.04 -20.48
C LYS A 365 8.13 -9.11 -19.42
N PHE A 366 8.19 -8.72 -18.14
CA PHE A 366 8.24 -9.64 -17.01
C PHE A 366 7.69 -9.02 -15.72
N ASN A 367 7.13 -9.87 -14.88
CA ASN A 367 6.68 -9.50 -13.54
C ASN A 367 6.84 -10.72 -12.63
N SER A 368 7.56 -10.56 -11.51
CA SER A 368 7.70 -11.63 -10.52
C SER A 368 6.41 -11.93 -9.75
N GLY A 369 5.44 -11.02 -9.77
CA GLY A 369 4.44 -10.94 -8.70
C GLY A 369 5.08 -10.56 -7.37
N ILE A 370 4.32 -10.68 -6.28
CA ILE A 370 4.84 -10.42 -4.93
C ILE A 370 5.85 -11.51 -4.55
N MET A 371 7.06 -11.11 -4.25
CA MET A 371 8.13 -11.92 -3.67
C MET A 371 8.18 -11.66 -2.17
N GLN A 372 7.84 -12.66 -1.35
CA GLN A 372 8.03 -12.62 0.09
C GLN A 372 9.51 -12.79 0.45
N GLN A 373 9.84 -12.60 1.72
CA GLN A 373 11.20 -12.83 2.21
C GLN A 373 11.68 -14.24 1.83
N GLY A 374 12.85 -14.31 1.19
CA GLY A 374 13.50 -15.54 0.76
C GLY A 374 13.13 -16.00 -0.65
N ASP A 375 12.03 -15.49 -1.23
CA ASP A 375 11.56 -15.89 -2.55
C ASP A 375 12.56 -15.52 -3.65
N THR A 376 12.55 -16.33 -4.72
CA THR A 376 13.38 -16.11 -5.91
C THR A 376 12.53 -16.02 -7.17
N PHE A 377 12.96 -15.17 -8.09
CA PHE A 377 12.33 -15.00 -9.40
C PHE A 377 13.39 -15.15 -10.50
N PRO A 378 13.38 -16.27 -11.25
CA PRO A 378 14.23 -16.42 -12.42
C PRO A 378 13.55 -15.90 -13.69
N PHE A 379 14.28 -15.17 -14.54
CA PHE A 379 13.83 -14.76 -15.87
C PHE A 379 14.92 -14.96 -16.91
N VAL A 380 14.56 -15.49 -18.09
CA VAL A 380 15.47 -15.71 -19.23
C VAL A 380 15.21 -14.63 -20.27
N PHE A 381 16.27 -13.95 -20.70
CA PHE A 381 16.19 -12.92 -21.73
C PHE A 381 16.49 -13.51 -23.11
N ASP A 382 15.53 -13.47 -24.02
CA ASP A 382 15.61 -14.06 -25.37
C ASP A 382 15.95 -13.04 -26.48
N ALA A 383 15.97 -11.74 -26.15
CA ALA A 383 16.31 -10.68 -27.07
C ALA A 383 17.32 -9.69 -26.47
N ALA A 384 18.24 -9.20 -27.30
CA ALA A 384 19.16 -8.12 -26.93
C ALA A 384 18.39 -6.82 -26.67
N GLY A 385 18.87 -6.00 -25.74
CA GLY A 385 18.25 -4.73 -25.40
C GLY A 385 18.42 -4.33 -23.95
N GLU A 386 17.79 -3.20 -23.60
CA GLU A 386 17.70 -2.73 -22.21
C GLU A 386 16.33 -3.04 -21.61
N TYR A 387 16.37 -3.54 -20.38
CA TYR A 387 15.21 -3.93 -19.60
C TYR A 387 15.27 -3.20 -18.25
N PRO A 388 14.80 -1.94 -18.19
CA PRO A 388 14.58 -1.28 -16.92
C PRO A 388 13.47 -2.03 -16.16
N TYR A 389 13.58 -2.04 -14.84
CA TYR A 389 12.60 -2.65 -13.97
C TYR A 389 12.53 -1.92 -12.64
N TYR A 390 11.44 -2.13 -11.92
CA TYR A 390 11.17 -1.49 -10.64
C TYR A 390 10.37 -2.41 -9.70
N CYS A 391 10.30 -2.02 -8.42
CA CYS A 391 9.38 -2.63 -7.46
C CYS A 391 8.04 -1.88 -7.47
N MET A 392 6.94 -2.59 -7.69
CA MET A 392 5.59 -2.00 -7.76
C MET A 392 5.12 -1.44 -6.41
N ILE A 393 5.56 -2.05 -5.31
CA ILE A 393 5.23 -1.64 -3.93
C ILE A 393 6.06 -0.42 -3.53
N HIS A 394 7.30 -0.36 -4.02
CA HIS A 394 8.28 0.66 -3.68
C HIS A 394 8.85 1.30 -4.98
N PRO A 395 8.12 2.19 -5.66
CA PRO A 395 8.48 2.69 -6.99
C PRO A 395 9.85 3.38 -7.13
N TYR A 396 10.46 3.81 -6.03
CA TYR A 396 11.82 4.36 -6.04
C TYR A 396 12.90 3.28 -6.23
N MET A 397 12.59 2.02 -5.98
CA MET A 397 13.49 0.91 -6.26
C MET A 397 13.50 0.65 -7.76
N THR A 398 14.61 1.00 -8.42
CA THR A 398 14.78 0.83 -9.86
C THR A 398 16.09 0.09 -10.16
N GLY A 399 16.06 -0.76 -11.18
CA GLY A 399 17.22 -1.48 -11.68
C GLY A 399 17.17 -1.61 -13.20
N LYS A 400 18.26 -2.13 -13.78
CA LYS A 400 18.35 -2.36 -15.23
C LYS A 400 19.09 -3.65 -15.55
N VAL A 401 18.60 -4.40 -16.53
CA VAL A 401 19.35 -5.46 -17.20
C VAL A 401 19.67 -5.01 -18.62
N THR A 402 20.93 -5.08 -19.02
CA THR A 402 21.38 -4.87 -20.40
C THR A 402 21.80 -6.22 -20.97
N VAL A 403 21.10 -6.64 -22.02
CA VAL A 403 21.33 -7.90 -22.72
C VAL A 403 22.04 -7.58 -24.04
N LYS A 404 23.26 -8.11 -24.20
CA LYS A 404 24.13 -7.91 -25.37
C LYS A 404 24.12 -9.10 -26.32
#